data_AF-A0A7W0TNY9-F1
#
_entry.id   AF-A0A7W0TNY9-F1
#
_cell.length_a   1.000
_cell.length_b   1.000
_cell.length_c   1.000
_cell.angle_alpha   90.00
_cell.angle_beta   90.00
_cell.angle_gamma   90.00
#
_symmetry.space_group_name_H-M   'P 1'
#
loop_
_entity.id
_entity.type
_entity.pdbx_description
1 polymer ?
#
loop_
_entity_poly.entity_id
_entity_poly.type
_entity_poly.pdbx_seq_one_letter_code
_entity_poly.pdbx_strand_id
1 'polypeptide(L)' 'MAKFRREHHRLLGNGYCTRPTELDCAFESICETCTVFQTSIDFRPTLQAQHDDATTKGQHHRADLFTNLLNEVDDSAAS' A
#
# COMPACT_ATOMS: atom_id res chain seq x y z
N MET A 1 -24.32 -1.34 -22.33
CA MET A 1 -23.30 -2.32 -21.91
C MET A 1 -22.46 -1.68 -20.82
N ALA A 2 -22.50 -2.21 -19.60
CA ALA A 2 -21.63 -1.75 -18.53
C ALA A 2 -20.18 -2.01 -18.95
N LYS A 3 -19.44 -0.93 -19.26
CA LYS A 3 -18.02 -1.02 -19.55
C LYS A 3 -17.38 -1.55 -18.27
N PHE A 4 -16.98 -2.83 -18.26
CA PHE A 4 -16.08 -3.36 -17.24
C PHE A 4 -14.89 -2.40 -17.23
N ARG A 5 -14.81 -1.52 -16.23
CA ARG A 5 -13.58 -0.79 -15.97
C ARG A 5 -12.59 -1.90 -15.69
N ARG A 6 -11.59 -2.08 -16.57
CA ARG A 6 -10.44 -2.89 -16.24
C ARG A 6 -9.90 -2.24 -14.96
N GLU A 7 -10.02 -2.93 -13.84
CA GLU A 7 -9.39 -2.50 -12.59
C GLU A 7 -7.92 -2.29 -12.91
N HIS A 8 -7.50 -1.03 -12.89
CA HIS A 8 -6.13 -0.70 -13.23
C HIS A 8 -5.33 -0.78 -11.93
N HIS A 9 -4.67 -1.92 -11.72
CA HIS A 9 -3.79 -2.13 -10.59
C HIS A 9 -2.35 -2.11 -11.08
N ARG A 10 -1.64 -1.01 -10.82
CA ARG A 10 -0.19 -0.97 -10.97
C ARG A 10 0.43 -1.60 -9.74
N LEU A 11 1.20 -2.67 -9.92
CA LEU A 11 1.94 -3.32 -8.84
C LEU A 11 3.01 -2.38 -8.27
N LEU A 12 3.09 -2.32 -6.94
CA LEU A 12 4.09 -1.62 -6.15
C LEU A 12 4.81 -2.62 -5.23
N GLY A 13 5.88 -2.20 -4.57
CA GLY A 13 6.59 -3.07 -3.61
C GLY A 13 5.72 -3.52 -2.43
N ASN A 14 4.77 -2.68 -2.02
CA ASN A 14 3.98 -2.86 -0.79
C ASN A 14 2.45 -2.97 -1.05
N GLY A 15 2.03 -3.08 -2.31
CA GLY A 15 0.61 -3.11 -2.66
C GLY A 15 0.36 -2.75 -4.12
N TYR A 16 -0.75 -2.05 -4.36
CA TYR A 16 -1.22 -1.62 -5.66
C TYR A 16 -1.57 -0.14 -5.68
N CYS A 17 -1.33 0.50 -6.81
CA CYS A 17 -1.90 1.80 -7.13
C CYS A 17 -3.11 1.60 -8.03
N THR A 18 -4.25 2.14 -7.61
CA THR A 18 -5.51 2.06 -8.35
C THR A 18 -5.84 3.33 -9.10
N ARG A 19 -4.84 4.20 -9.28
CA ARG A 19 -4.97 5.41 -10.10
C ARG A 19 -5.32 5.03 -11.55
N PRO A 20 -6.30 5.72 -12.15
CA PRO A 20 -6.58 5.61 -13.58
C PRO A 20 -5.35 5.91 -14.44
N THR A 21 -5.22 5.20 -15.56
CA THR A 21 -4.11 5.36 -16.52
C THR A 21 -4.02 6.74 -17.14
N GLU A 22 -5.14 7.46 -17.21
CA GLU A 22 -5.23 8.79 -17.80
C GLU A 22 -4.68 9.89 -16.87
N LEU A 23 -4.35 9.56 -15.63
CA LEU A 23 -3.83 10.49 -14.62
C LEU A 23 -2.37 10.15 -14.29
N ASP A 24 -1.48 11.13 -14.48
CA ASP A 24 -0.07 11.01 -14.11
C ASP A 24 0.16 11.05 -12.58
N CYS A 25 1.26 10.43 -12.12
CA CYS A 25 1.71 10.55 -10.72
C CYS A 25 2.59 11.76 -10.51
N ALA A 26 2.29 12.61 -9.52
CA ALA A 26 3.28 13.56 -9.03
C ALA A 26 4.36 12.89 -8.15
N PHE A 27 4.01 11.80 -7.46
CA PHE A 27 4.86 11.14 -6.48
C PHE A 27 4.99 9.64 -6.80
N GLU A 28 5.80 9.28 -7.79
CA GLU A 28 5.99 7.87 -8.18
C GLU A 28 6.53 6.98 -7.05
N SER A 29 7.10 7.58 -6.00
CA SER A 29 7.88 6.91 -4.95
C SER A 29 7.23 6.83 -3.58
N ILE A 30 6.11 7.52 -3.31
CA ILE A 30 5.46 7.54 -1.98
C ILE A 30 3.98 7.23 -2.16
N CYS A 31 3.68 5.96 -2.37
CA CYS A 31 2.30 5.54 -2.61
C CYS A 31 1.58 5.18 -1.31
N GLU A 32 2.28 4.80 -0.24
CA GLU A 32 1.70 4.28 0.99
C GLU A 32 0.91 5.32 1.79
N THR A 33 1.04 6.61 1.45
CA THR A 33 0.24 7.72 2.00
C THR A 33 -0.81 8.25 1.00
N CYS A 34 -0.87 7.66 -0.19
CA CYS A 34 -1.74 8.12 -1.26
C CYS A 34 -3.15 7.52 -1.13
N THR A 35 -4.19 8.30 -1.42
CA THR A 35 -5.60 7.86 -1.28
C THR A 35 -6.00 6.76 -2.27
N VAL A 36 -5.21 6.52 -3.31
CA VAL A 36 -5.43 5.47 -4.32
C VAL A 36 -4.49 4.27 -4.13
N PHE A 37 -3.85 4.18 -2.96
CA PHE A 37 -3.08 3.01 -2.57
C PHE A 37 -3.99 1.98 -1.90
N GLN A 38 -3.78 0.74 -2.28
CA GLN A 38 -4.45 -0.42 -1.68
C GLN A 38 -3.39 -1.49 -1.43
N THR A 39 -3.54 -2.24 -0.35
CA THR A 39 -2.68 -3.38 -0.03
C THR A 39 -3.53 -4.59 0.35
N SER A 40 -2.90 -5.75 0.51
CA SER A 40 -3.57 -7.01 0.87
C SER A 40 -2.67 -7.84 1.77
N ILE A 41 -3.24 -8.92 2.31
CA ILE A 41 -2.52 -9.88 3.15
C ILE A 41 -1.29 -10.47 2.45
N ASP A 42 -1.29 -10.55 1.12
CA ASP A 42 -0.16 -11.04 0.33
C ASP A 42 1.11 -10.18 0.51
N PHE A 43 0.94 -8.90 0.82
CA PHE A 43 2.04 -7.97 1.06
C PHE A 43 2.48 -7.90 2.52
N ARG A 44 1.78 -8.57 3.44
CA ARG A 44 2.10 -8.55 4.87
C ARG A 44 3.58 -8.82 5.18
N PRO A 45 4.27 -9.80 4.56
CA PRO A 45 5.69 -10.01 4.82
C PRO A 45 6.55 -8.80 4.44
N THR A 46 6.24 -8.15 3.32
CA THR A 46 6.97 -6.95 2.87
C THR A 46 6.66 -5.75 3.78
N LEU A 47 5.40 -5.57 4.18
CA LEU A 47 5.00 -4.51 5.11
C LEU A 47 5.72 -4.67 6.47
N GLN A 48 5.84 -5.90 6.96
CA GLN A 48 6.57 -6.20 8.19
C GLN A 48 8.06 -5.87 8.05
N ALA A 49 8.71 -6.29 6.96
CA ALA A 49 10.11 -5.98 6.74
C ALA A 49 10.39 -4.46 6.67
N GLN A 50 9.48 -3.70 6.07
CA GLN A 50 9.57 -2.24 5.98
C GLN A 50 9.33 -1.56 7.34
N HIS A 51 8.39 -2.07 8.14
CA HIS A 51 8.18 -1.64 9.52
C HIS A 51 9.45 -1.85 10.37
N ASP A 52 10.06 -3.03 10.27
CA ASP A 52 11.22 -3.38 11.08
C ASP A 52 12.46 -2.57 10.68
N ASP A 53 12.65 -2.33 9.38
CA ASP A 53 13.68 -1.42 8.87
C ASP A 53 13.48 0.02 9.37
N ALA A 54 12.25 0.53 9.31
CA ALA A 54 11.90 1.85 9.82
C ALA A 54 12.17 1.98 11.32
N THR A 55 11.80 0.95 12.10
CA THR A 55 12.05 0.88 13.55
C THR A 55 13.55 0.87 13.83
N THR A 56 14.31 0.03 13.13
CA THR A 56 15.77 -0.09 13.27
C THR A 56 16.48 1.25 12.98
N LYS A 57 15.94 2.03 12.03
CA LYS A 57 16.47 3.34 11.65
C LYS A 57 15.93 4.51 12.49
N GLY A 58 15.05 4.26 13.47
CA GLY A 58 14.42 5.32 14.28
C GLY A 58 13.46 6.21 13.51
N GLN A 59 12.89 5.73 12.39
CA GLN A 59 11.97 6.48 11.54
C GLN A 59 10.53 6.35 12.06
N HIS A 60 10.24 6.97 13.21
CA HIS A 60 8.98 6.78 13.94
C HIS A 60 7.74 6.96 13.07
N HIS A 61 7.65 8.05 12.29
CA HIS A 61 6.48 8.29 11.43
C HIS A 61 6.28 7.20 10.36
N ARG A 62 7.38 6.65 9.82
CA ARG A 62 7.32 5.57 8.82
C ARG A 62 6.94 4.25 9.49
N ALA A 63 7.44 3.98 10.70
CA ALA A 63 7.04 2.80 11.47
C ALA A 63 5.53 2.84 11.77
N ASP A 64 5.01 3.97 12.26
CA ASP A 64 3.58 4.15 12.56
C ASP A 64 2.69 3.92 11.33
N LEU A 65 3.13 4.41 10.16
CA LEU A 65 2.45 4.15 8.89
C LEU A 65 2.34 2.65 8.60
N PHE A 66 3.43 1.89 8.75
CA PHE A 66 3.38 0.45 8.50
C PHE A 66 2.63 -0.32 9.58
N THR A 67 2.64 0.15 10.83
CA THR A 67 1.78 -0.40 11.88
C THR A 67 0.30 -0.32 11.49
N ASN A 68 -0.15 0.83 10.99
CA ASN A 68 -1.54 0.98 10.55
C ASN A 68 -1.88 0.06 9.38
N LEU A 69 -1.01 0.00 8.36
CA LEU A 69 -1.21 -0.89 7.21
C LEU A 69 -1.24 -2.37 7.61
N LEU A 70 -0.38 -2.79 8.54
CA LEU A 70 -0.35 -4.16 9.07
C LEU A 70 -1.64 -4.51 9.81
N ASN A 71 -2.16 -3.60 10.62
CA ASN A 71 -3.44 -3.79 11.31
C ASN A 71 -4.60 -3.91 10.30
N GLU A 72 -4.65 -3.05 9.29
CA GLU A 72 -5.70 -3.09 8.25
C GLU A 72 -5.71 -4.42 7.48
N VAL A 73 -4.54 -4.95 7.10
CA VAL A 73 -4.47 -6.24 6.39
C VAL A 73 -4.80 -7.42 7.30
N ASP A 74 -4.41 -7.38 8.57
CA ASP A 74 -4.72 -8.44 9.53
C ASP A 74 -6.23 -8.48 9.85
N ASP A 75 -6.86 -7.32 10.02
CA ASP A 75 -8.31 -7.20 10.22
C ASP A 75 -9.10 -7.67 8.99
N SER A 76 -8.63 -7.30 7.79
CA SER A 76 -9.25 -7.72 6.52
C SER A 76 -9.15 -9.23 6.28
N ALA A 77 -8.11 -9.88 6.78
CA ALA A 77 -7.94 -11.33 6.68
C ALA A 77 -8.75 -12.12 7.72
N ALA A 78 -9.15 -11.48 8.82
CA ALA A 78 -9.96 -12.07 9.88
C ALA A 78 -11.48 -12.03 9.60
N SER A 79 -11.90 -11.36 8.53
CA SER A 79 -13.30 -11.09 8.15
C SER A 79 -13.87 -12.07 7.13
#